data_AF-A0A4S0I353-F1
#
_entry.id   AF-A0A4S0I353-F1
#
_cell.length_a   1.000
_cell.length_b   1.000
_cell.length_c   1.000
_cell.angle_alpha   90.00
_cell.angle_beta   90.00
_cell.angle_gamma   90.00
#
_symmetry.space_group_name_H-M   'P 1'
#
loop_
_entity.id
_entity.type
_entity.pdbx_description
1 polymer ?
#
loop_
_entity_poly.entity_id
_entity_poly.type
_entity_poly.pdbx_seq_one_letter_code
_entity_poly.pdbx_strand_id
1 'polypeptide(L)'
;GDRIFRTYFINSRGDEAMGTVWSYLDATPLGRQEVWEDSPEGYPQTPLYSWWNWHDNYEAGADKKWAEVSAAGEAALRDKSA
;
A
#
# COMPACT_ATOMS: atom_id res chain seq x y z
N GLY A 1 -20.12 -11.34 -23.23
CA GLY A 1 -18.69 -11.18 -22.87
C GLY A 1 -18.05 -10.07 -23.69
N ASP A 2 -18.84 -9.04 -24.05
CA ASP A 2 -18.53 -8.16 -25.19
C ASP A 2 -17.97 -6.81 -24.75
N ARG A 3 -17.59 -6.71 -23.48
CA ARG A 3 -17.06 -5.50 -22.85
C ARG A 3 -15.76 -5.83 -22.13
N ILE A 4 -14.72 -5.09 -22.48
CA ILE A 4 -13.44 -5.13 -21.77
C ILE A 4 -13.45 -4.03 -20.71
N PHE A 5 -13.16 -4.42 -19.47
CA PHE A 5 -12.91 -3.48 -18.38
C PHE A 5 -11.41 -3.46 -18.12
N ARG A 6 -10.81 -2.28 -18.24
CA ARG A 6 -9.39 -2.08 -17.97
C ARG A 6 -9.28 -1.41 -16.60
N THR A 7 -8.82 -2.16 -15.61
CA THR A 7 -8.46 -1.62 -14.30
C THR A 7 -6.97 -1.31 -14.27
N TYR A 8 -6.56 -0.31 -13.47
CA TYR A 8 -5.15 0.10 -13.31
C TYR A 8 -4.45 0.49 -14.61
N PHE A 9 -5.16 1.17 -15.52
CA PHE A 9 -4.61 1.57 -16.81
C PHE A 9 -4.08 3.02 -16.79
N ILE A 10 -2.81 3.18 -17.15
CA ILE A 10 -2.13 4.48 -17.31
C ILE A 10 -1.78 4.65 -18.79
N ASN A 11 -2.00 5.85 -19.33
CA ASN A 11 -1.74 6.17 -20.74
C ASN A 11 -0.93 7.45 -20.92
N SER A 12 -0.56 7.71 -22.18
CA SER A 12 0.18 8.91 -22.57
C SER A 12 1.50 9.02 -21.80
N ARG A 13 1.72 10.14 -21.10
CA ARG A 13 2.93 10.41 -20.31
C ARG A 13 2.67 10.23 -18.80
N GLY A 14 1.65 9.45 -18.43
CA GLY A 14 1.28 9.24 -17.03
C GLY A 14 2.34 8.52 -16.21
N ASP A 15 3.24 7.79 -16.88
CA ASP A 15 4.42 7.15 -16.30
C ASP A 15 5.55 8.14 -15.96
N GLU A 16 5.58 9.34 -16.54
CA GLU A 16 6.62 10.34 -16.24
C GLU A 16 6.55 10.90 -14.83
N ALA A 17 5.37 10.85 -14.21
CA ALA A 17 5.18 11.18 -12.80
C ALA A 17 5.62 10.05 -11.85
N MET A 18 5.93 8.87 -12.38
CA MET A 18 6.27 7.68 -11.60
C MET A 18 7.77 7.62 -11.30
N GLY A 19 8.18 8.26 -10.21
CA GLY A 19 9.59 8.29 -9.80
C GLY A 19 9.96 7.23 -8.75
N THR A 20 9.05 6.93 -7.83
CA THR A 20 9.31 6.03 -6.69
C THR A 20 8.19 5.02 -6.52
N VAL A 21 8.43 3.95 -5.75
CA VAL A 21 7.37 3.00 -5.35
C VAL A 21 6.15 3.73 -4.78
N TRP A 22 6.34 4.82 -4.04
CA TRP A 22 5.24 5.64 -3.51
C TRP A 22 4.38 6.24 -4.61
N SER A 23 4.98 6.76 -5.67
CA SER A 23 4.26 7.31 -6.83
C SER A 23 3.38 6.26 -7.50
N TYR A 24 3.81 4.99 -7.51
CA TYR A 24 2.99 3.89 -8.03
C TYR A 24 1.82 3.57 -7.11
N LEU A 25 2.03 3.56 -5.80
CA LEU A 25 0.98 3.27 -4.81
C LEU A 25 -0.11 4.33 -4.81
N ASP A 26 0.27 5.61 -4.92
CA ASP A 26 -0.66 6.75 -5.05
C ASP A 26 -1.55 6.65 -6.31
N ALA A 27 -1.12 5.91 -7.33
CA ALA A 27 -1.93 5.67 -8.54
C ALA A 27 -2.89 4.47 -8.40
N THR A 28 -2.82 3.72 -7.30
CA THR A 28 -3.72 2.59 -7.02
C THR A 28 -4.91 3.05 -6.17
N PRO A 29 -6.07 2.36 -6.26
CA PRO A 29 -7.24 2.70 -5.45
C PRO A 29 -6.96 2.64 -3.94
N LEU A 30 -6.13 1.70 -3.49
CA LEU A 30 -5.80 1.55 -2.07
C LEU A 30 -4.74 2.57 -1.57
N GLY A 31 -4.22 3.42 -2.45
CA GLY A 31 -3.23 4.42 -2.09
C GLY A 31 -2.01 3.80 -1.39
N ARG A 32 -1.47 4.51 -0.40
CA ARG A 32 -0.37 4.02 0.43
C ARG A 32 -0.86 3.35 1.71
N GLN A 33 -2.13 3.52 2.06
CA GLN A 33 -2.72 3.12 3.33
C GLN A 33 -1.96 3.73 4.52
N GLU A 34 -1.55 4.98 4.36
CA GLU A 34 -0.85 5.69 5.43
C GLU A 34 -1.83 6.01 6.57
N VAL A 35 -1.34 6.04 7.81
CA VAL A 35 -2.22 6.26 8.99
C VAL A 35 -2.88 7.64 9.00
N TRP A 36 -2.27 8.60 8.29
CA TRP A 36 -2.76 9.96 8.13
C TRP A 36 -3.58 10.16 6.85
N GLU A 37 -3.73 9.11 6.02
CA GLU A 37 -4.50 9.16 4.78
C GLU A 37 -6.01 9.22 5.10
N ASP A 38 -6.67 10.28 4.63
CA ASP A 38 -8.11 10.48 4.79
C ASP A 38 -8.87 9.63 3.76
N SER A 39 -9.09 8.36 4.12
CA SER A 39 -9.77 7.38 3.28
C SER A 39 -11.29 7.46 3.46
N PRO A 40 -12.11 7.24 2.41
CA PRO A 40 -13.56 7.21 2.54
C PRO A 40 -14.07 6.20 3.56
N GLU A 41 -15.27 6.42 4.10
CA GLU A 41 -15.90 5.47 5.02
C GLU A 41 -16.06 4.08 4.37
N GLY A 42 -15.64 3.04 5.10
CA GLY A 42 -15.66 1.65 4.62
C GLY A 42 -14.53 1.28 3.66
N TYR A 43 -13.63 2.21 3.33
CA TYR A 43 -12.46 1.91 2.51
C TYR A 43 -11.43 1.10 3.30
N PRO A 44 -10.80 0.06 2.72
CA PRO A 44 -9.81 -0.74 3.44
C PRO A 44 -8.60 0.11 3.86
N GLN A 45 -8.34 0.19 5.17
CA GLN A 45 -7.16 0.81 5.75
C GLN A 45 -6.53 -0.17 6.73
N THR A 46 -5.59 -0.97 6.21
CA THR A 46 -4.86 -1.98 6.99
C THR A 46 -3.64 -1.37 7.70
N PRO A 47 -3.05 -2.06 8.71
CA PRO A 47 -1.84 -1.56 9.36
C PRO A 47 -0.72 -1.25 8.37
N LEU A 48 0.05 -0.21 8.68
CA LEU A 48 1.02 0.36 7.74
C LEU A 48 2.07 -0.69 7.33
N TYR A 49 2.33 -0.79 6.02
CA TYR A 49 3.29 -1.72 5.41
C TYR A 49 3.04 -3.22 5.66
N SER A 50 1.97 -3.61 6.35
CA SER A 50 1.68 -5.01 6.67
C SER A 50 1.48 -5.90 5.44
N TRP A 51 1.16 -5.30 4.30
CA TRP A 51 1.01 -5.95 2.99
C TRP A 51 2.33 -6.13 2.22
N TRP A 52 3.47 -5.67 2.75
CA TRP A 52 4.79 -5.94 2.17
C TRP A 52 5.25 -7.35 2.53
N ASN A 53 6.03 -7.93 1.65
CA ASN A 53 6.70 -9.20 1.90
C ASN A 53 8.17 -9.09 1.50
N TRP A 54 9.00 -9.91 2.14
CA TRP A 54 10.37 -10.11 1.71
C TRP A 54 10.40 -10.70 0.31
N HIS A 55 11.39 -10.31 -0.48
CA HIS A 55 11.52 -10.74 -1.88
C HIS A 55 11.55 -12.27 -2.06
N ASP A 56 12.08 -12.97 -1.06
CA ASP A 56 12.23 -14.43 -1.00
C ASP A 56 11.09 -15.15 -0.27
N ASN A 57 10.09 -14.42 0.23
CA ASN A 57 8.86 -15.03 0.76
C ASN A 57 7.76 -15.07 -0.31
N TYR A 58 7.45 -16.27 -0.78
CA TYR A 58 6.41 -16.53 -1.78
C TYR A 58 5.13 -17.13 -1.19
N GLU A 59 5.06 -17.31 0.12
CA GLU A 59 3.85 -17.79 0.78
C GLU A 59 2.74 -16.73 0.72
N ALA A 60 1.49 -17.19 0.65
CA ALA A 60 0.34 -16.30 0.63
C ALA A 60 0.13 -15.65 2.01
N GLY A 61 0.06 -14.32 2.04
CA GLY A 61 -0.16 -13.53 3.26
C GLY A 61 1.11 -12.82 3.74
N ALA A 62 0.97 -12.06 4.83
CA ALA A 62 2.10 -11.35 5.43
C ALA A 62 3.04 -12.34 6.12
N ASP A 63 4.34 -12.21 5.87
CA ASP A 63 5.36 -12.89 6.66
C ASP A 63 5.20 -12.56 8.16
N LYS A 64 5.29 -13.56 9.02
CA LYS A 64 5.08 -13.37 10.48
C LYS A 64 6.11 -12.41 11.07
N LYS A 65 7.38 -12.56 10.67
CA LYS A 65 8.46 -11.71 11.16
C LYS A 65 8.31 -10.28 10.63
N TRP A 66 7.89 -10.13 9.37
CA TRP A 66 7.56 -8.81 8.84
C TRP A 66 6.41 -8.15 9.60
N ALA A 67 5.32 -8.88 9.87
CA ALA A 67 4.18 -8.36 10.62
C ALA A 67 4.59 -7.84 12.01
N GLU A 68 5.46 -8.56 12.72
CA GLU A 68 6.00 -8.13 14.02
C GLU A 68 6.84 -6.84 13.88
N VAL A 69 7.72 -6.76 12.88
CA VAL A 69 8.56 -5.59 12.61
C VAL A 69 7.72 -4.36 12.25
N SER A 70 6.75 -4.52 11.36
CA SER A 70 5.85 -3.43 10.94
C SER A 70 5.01 -2.93 12.11
N ALA A 71 4.45 -3.82 12.94
CA ALA A 71 3.68 -3.45 14.12
C ALA A 71 4.52 -2.67 15.15
N ALA A 72 5.76 -3.10 15.40
CA ALA A 72 6.68 -2.38 16.28
C ALA A 72 7.04 -0.99 15.72
N GLY A 73 7.26 -0.89 14.41
CA GLY A 73 7.53 0.38 13.73
C GLY A 73 6.34 1.36 13.81
N GLU A 74 5.13 0.87 13.55
CA GLU A 74 3.90 1.67 13.65
C GLU A 74 3.68 2.16 15.09
N ALA A 75 3.84 1.28 16.09
CA ALA A 75 3.70 1.66 17.50
C ALA A 75 4.70 2.76 17.88
N ALA A 76 5.96 2.67 17.44
CA ALA A 76 6.97 3.69 17.68
C ALA A 76 6.68 5.03 16.99
N LEU A 77 6.06 5.02 15.80
CA LEU A 77 5.62 6.23 15.10
C LEU A 77 4.46 6.91 15.83
N ARG A 78 3.50 6.13 16.35
CA ARG A 78 2.35 6.65 17.09
C ARG A 78 2.73 7.22 18.46
N ASP A 79 3.66 6.59 19.17
CA ASP A 79 4.15 7.07 20.47
C ASP A 79 4.86 8.43 20.38
N LYS A 80 5.58 8.69 19.28
CA LYS A 80 6.24 9.99 19.02
C LYS A 80 5.29 11.10 18.57
N SER A 81 4.02 10.78 18.33
CA SER A 81 3.00 11.73 17.89
C SER A 81 2.09 12.23 19.03
N ALA A 82 2.42 11.85 20.29
CA ALA A 82 1.71 12.23 21.52
C ALA A 82 2.40 13.39 22.26
#